data_AF-A0AAD8YDC7-F1
#
_entry.id   AF-A0AAD8YDC7-F1
#
_cell.length_a   1.000
_cell.length_b   1.000
_cell.length_c   1.000
_cell.angle_alpha   90.00
_cell.angle_beta   90.00
_cell.angle_gamma   90.00
#
_symmetry.space_group_name_H-M   'P 1'
#
loop_
_entity.id
_entity.type
_entity.pdbx_description
1 polymer ?
#
loop_
_entity_poly.entity_id
_entity_poly.type
_entity_poly.pdbx_seq_one_letter_code
_entity_poly.pdbx_strand_id
1 'polypeptide(L)'
;MHTHKFWKAMSSQLREQQQAAASCDVDQSSKSKSERTQCLPLLSSGGPQPKVQPNRHAHHIMGYVSQWGGMDVGSGMLFSAESIDGLLHQLGGLRFRAECNLVPPHPWAHAYLNQQCRQKAAANNDRNANDTVEVSNIVNSPNPKTKCPVGTAVSTAAVGGEIQSHYDRIIHTVPPFYNYPPSMTEELKRLSGIEIGENEDEEDLHQLSKELLRSCYRQSFHVAFGSNNNDQSYSLLNNPITSFLGMGKYRHNNQQSRHSQRMAVPLLGAGCRDFPKDVALEVAALESASWLLSEPKEEDHATESELVVAFGLLESEDAEALANSIEEIIQLRDAATTD
;
A
#
# COMPACT_ATOMS: atom_id res chain seq x y z
N MET A 1 -11.10 28.85 7.90
CA MET A 1 -11.94 28.12 6.91
C MET A 1 -11.30 26.76 6.73
N HIS A 2 -12.05 25.68 6.89
CA HIS A 2 -11.52 24.40 7.35
C HIS A 2 -11.46 23.39 6.19
N THR A 3 -10.31 22.75 5.96
CA THR A 3 -10.28 21.53 5.15
C THR A 3 -11.03 20.46 5.94
N HIS A 4 -12.14 19.96 5.39
CA HIS A 4 -12.88 18.89 6.03
C HIS A 4 -12.25 17.56 5.63
N LYS A 5 -11.51 16.98 6.57
CA LYS A 5 -11.05 15.60 6.46
C LYS A 5 -12.10 14.70 7.11
N PHE A 6 -12.51 13.68 6.38
CA PHE A 6 -13.44 12.67 6.86
C PHE A 6 -12.78 11.30 6.75
N TRP A 7 -13.18 10.41 7.64
CA TRP A 7 -12.92 9.00 7.50
C TRP A 7 -14.23 8.23 7.57
N LYS A 8 -14.29 7.07 6.91
CA LYS A 8 -15.43 6.17 6.96
C LYS A 8 -14.95 4.73 6.96
N ALA A 9 -15.24 3.98 8.01
CA ALA A 9 -15.14 2.53 7.98
C ALA A 9 -16.43 1.99 7.34
N MET A 10 -16.29 1.21 6.28
CA MET A 10 -17.44 0.57 5.63
C MET A 10 -17.43 -0.92 5.98
N SER A 11 -18.45 -1.38 6.69
CA SER A 11 -18.68 -2.81 6.94
C SER A 11 -19.41 -3.49 5.79
N SER A 12 -19.31 -4.82 5.71
CA SER A 12 -19.82 -5.62 4.60
C SER A 12 -21.34 -5.84 4.56
N GLN A 13 -22.18 -4.84 4.91
CA GLN A 13 -23.52 -4.76 4.29
C GLN A 13 -23.43 -4.73 2.73
N LEU A 14 -22.21 -4.57 2.20
CA LEU A 14 -21.81 -4.82 0.81
C LEU A 14 -21.97 -6.27 0.31
N ARG A 15 -21.97 -7.34 1.12
CA ARG A 15 -22.14 -8.72 0.60
C ARG A 15 -23.54 -8.93 0.02
N GLU A 16 -24.57 -8.40 0.68
CA GLU A 16 -25.95 -8.47 0.19
C GLU A 16 -26.14 -7.61 -1.07
N GLN A 17 -25.48 -6.45 -1.15
CA GLN A 17 -25.55 -5.59 -2.35
C GLN A 17 -24.69 -6.12 -3.52
N GLN A 18 -23.56 -6.79 -3.27
CA GLN A 18 -22.75 -7.43 -4.30
C GLN A 18 -23.41 -8.71 -4.84
N GLN A 19 -24.05 -9.52 -3.99
CA GLN A 19 -24.87 -10.65 -4.44
C GLN A 19 -26.13 -10.17 -5.19
N ALA A 20 -26.75 -9.06 -4.78
CA ALA A 20 -27.85 -8.46 -5.52
C ALA A 20 -27.41 -7.88 -6.88
N ALA A 21 -26.26 -7.21 -6.95
CA ALA A 21 -25.73 -6.63 -8.19
C ALA A 21 -25.23 -7.68 -9.19
N ALA A 22 -24.71 -8.82 -8.73
CA ALA A 22 -24.37 -9.96 -9.58
C ALA A 22 -25.60 -10.75 -10.08
N SER A 23 -26.79 -10.46 -9.53
CA SER A 23 -28.07 -11.12 -9.86
C SER A 23 -29.00 -10.24 -10.71
N CYS A 24 -28.70 -8.95 -10.89
CA CYS A 24 -29.55 -8.03 -11.63
C CYS A 24 -29.14 -7.92 -13.11
N ASP A 25 -29.67 -8.83 -13.92
CA ASP A 25 -29.89 -8.56 -15.35
C ASP A 25 -30.96 -7.47 -15.52
N VAL A 26 -30.60 -6.45 -16.29
CA VAL A 26 -31.45 -5.52 -17.07
C VAL A 26 -32.81 -5.13 -16.46
N ASP A 27 -32.86 -3.96 -15.82
CA ASP A 27 -33.83 -2.93 -16.24
C ASP A 27 -33.40 -1.53 -15.75
N GLN A 28 -33.01 -0.65 -16.68
CA GLN A 28 -32.66 0.75 -16.38
C GLN A 28 -33.78 1.67 -16.84
N SER A 29 -34.74 1.93 -15.95
CA SER A 29 -35.65 3.07 -16.07
C SER A 29 -36.13 3.53 -14.68
N SER A 30 -35.41 4.48 -14.09
CA SER A 30 -35.98 5.70 -13.50
C SER A 30 -34.96 6.44 -12.63
N LYS A 31 -35.01 7.76 -12.73
CA LYS A 31 -34.12 8.74 -12.10
C LYS A 31 -34.51 8.96 -10.63
N SER A 32 -33.56 8.77 -9.71
CA SER A 32 -33.45 9.62 -8.52
C SER A 32 -31.97 9.78 -8.15
N LYS A 33 -31.53 11.04 -8.06
CA LYS A 33 -30.20 11.42 -7.57
C LYS A 33 -30.22 11.37 -6.05
N SER A 34 -30.09 10.17 -5.49
CA SER A 34 -29.68 9.98 -4.10
C SER A 34 -28.19 9.61 -4.11
N GLU A 35 -27.44 10.12 -3.14
CA GLU A 35 -26.00 9.96 -2.94
C GLU A 35 -25.62 8.47 -2.82
N ARG A 36 -25.54 7.78 -3.96
CA ARG A 36 -25.03 6.41 -4.01
C ARG A 36 -23.55 6.47 -3.71
N THR A 37 -23.20 6.02 -2.51
CA THR A 37 -21.85 5.57 -2.20
C THR A 37 -21.60 4.37 -3.13
N GLN A 38 -20.94 4.60 -4.27
CA GLN A 38 -20.61 3.53 -5.19
C GLN A 38 -19.69 2.56 -4.45
N CYS A 39 -20.10 1.29 -4.38
CA CYS A 39 -19.32 0.22 -3.77
C CYS A 39 -17.91 0.17 -4.38
N LEU A 40 -16.90 -0.11 -3.57
CA LEU A 40 -15.52 -0.33 -4.00
C LEU A 40 -15.35 -1.84 -4.20
N PRO A 41 -15.39 -2.37 -5.45
CA PRO A 41 -15.48 -3.82 -5.69
C PRO A 41 -14.16 -4.59 -5.50
N LEU A 42 -13.10 -3.94 -5.00
CA LEU A 42 -11.71 -4.35 -5.25
C LEU A 42 -10.89 -4.59 -3.97
N LEU A 43 -11.53 -5.08 -2.90
CA LEU A 43 -10.83 -5.39 -1.66
C LEU A 43 -10.99 -6.87 -1.33
N SER A 44 -9.99 -7.68 -1.73
CA SER A 44 -9.88 -9.08 -1.30
C SER A 44 -9.20 -9.17 0.06
N SER A 45 -9.66 -10.09 0.92
CA SER A 45 -8.83 -10.55 2.04
C SER A 45 -7.62 -11.29 1.50
N GLY A 46 -6.43 -10.86 1.88
CA GLY A 46 -5.29 -11.77 1.86
C GLY A 46 -5.63 -12.94 2.79
N GLY A 47 -5.62 -14.17 2.28
CA GLY A 47 -5.72 -15.37 3.12
C GLY A 47 -4.45 -15.64 3.95
N PRO A 48 -4.25 -16.90 4.42
CA PRO A 48 -3.09 -17.27 5.24
C PRO A 48 -1.77 -17.39 4.44
N GLN A 49 -0.67 -16.93 5.04
CA GLN A 49 0.69 -17.17 4.52
C GLN A 49 0.98 -18.69 4.46
N PRO A 50 1.51 -19.23 3.35
CA PRO A 50 1.86 -20.64 3.28
C PRO A 50 2.98 -20.97 4.29
N LYS A 51 2.84 -22.09 5.02
CA LYS A 51 3.82 -22.56 6.01
C LYS A 51 5.22 -22.81 5.43
N VAL A 52 5.31 -23.00 4.12
CA VAL A 52 6.55 -23.21 3.37
C VAL A 52 6.53 -22.22 2.20
N GLN A 53 7.59 -21.40 2.07
CA GLN A 53 7.70 -20.50 0.92
C GLN A 53 7.79 -21.31 -0.38
N PRO A 54 7.10 -20.89 -1.45
CA PRO A 54 7.17 -21.58 -2.73
C PRO A 54 8.61 -21.60 -3.23
N ASN A 55 9.07 -22.78 -3.67
CA ASN A 55 10.36 -22.91 -4.33
C ASN A 55 10.30 -22.19 -5.69
N ARG A 56 11.35 -21.45 -6.08
CA ARG A 56 11.51 -20.85 -7.42
C ARG A 56 11.35 -21.82 -8.60
N HIS A 57 11.35 -23.13 -8.33
CA HIS A 57 11.15 -24.22 -9.29
C HIS A 57 9.81 -24.96 -9.10
N ALA A 58 8.91 -24.45 -8.27
CA ALA A 58 7.56 -25.00 -8.17
C ALA A 58 6.85 -24.84 -9.52
N HIS A 59 6.34 -25.96 -10.04
CA HIS A 59 5.81 -26.06 -11.40
C HIS A 59 4.58 -25.16 -11.58
N HIS A 60 4.62 -24.27 -12.58
CA HIS A 60 3.55 -23.32 -12.96
C HIS A 60 2.20 -23.98 -13.31
N ILE A 61 2.16 -25.31 -13.44
CA ILE A 61 0.98 -26.11 -13.83
C ILE A 61 0.19 -26.63 -12.62
N MET A 62 0.79 -26.73 -11.44
CA MET A 62 0.06 -27.10 -10.24
C MET A 62 -0.35 -25.82 -9.54
N GLY A 63 -1.61 -25.42 -9.72
CA GLY A 63 -2.26 -24.19 -9.26
C GLY A 63 -2.30 -23.95 -7.75
N TYR A 64 -1.18 -24.15 -7.05
CA TYR A 64 -0.93 -23.52 -5.77
C TYR A 64 -0.36 -22.14 -6.05
N VAL A 65 -1.09 -21.14 -5.53
CA VAL A 65 -0.89 -19.67 -5.60
C VAL A 65 -1.39 -18.93 -6.85
N SER A 66 -2.04 -19.57 -7.83
CA SER A 66 -2.72 -18.83 -8.92
C SER A 66 -4.05 -18.17 -8.52
N GLN A 67 -4.64 -18.55 -7.38
CA GLN A 67 -5.83 -17.88 -6.80
C GLN A 67 -5.49 -16.75 -5.84
N TRP A 68 -4.20 -16.52 -5.62
CA TRP A 68 -3.68 -15.53 -4.69
C TRP A 68 -3.06 -14.32 -5.39
N GLY A 69 -3.14 -14.27 -6.71
CA GLY A 69 -2.79 -13.07 -7.45
C GLY A 69 -1.32 -12.70 -7.54
N GLY A 70 -0.46 -13.39 -6.78
CA GLY A 70 0.99 -13.28 -6.88
C GLY A 70 1.46 -13.90 -8.18
N MET A 71 1.66 -13.09 -9.21
CA MET A 71 2.43 -13.49 -10.38
C MET A 71 3.92 -13.58 -10.01
N ASP A 72 4.57 -14.62 -10.53
CA ASP A 72 6.02 -14.87 -10.47
C ASP A 72 6.84 -13.58 -10.67
N VAL A 73 7.79 -13.32 -9.78
CA VAL A 73 8.61 -12.10 -9.74
C VAL A 73 9.49 -11.98 -11.01
N GLY A 74 8.99 -11.24 -12.00
CA GLY A 74 9.71 -10.93 -13.24
C GLY A 74 10.43 -9.57 -13.21
N SER A 75 11.30 -9.33 -14.20
CA SER A 75 11.92 -8.02 -14.38
C SER A 75 10.86 -6.92 -14.61
N GLY A 76 10.92 -5.86 -13.80
CA GLY A 76 10.10 -4.66 -13.95
C GLY A 76 8.93 -4.52 -12.96
N MET A 77 8.68 -5.54 -12.12
CA MET A 77 7.67 -5.48 -11.06
C MET A 77 8.03 -4.45 -9.97
N LEU A 78 7.01 -3.92 -9.29
CA LEU A 78 7.18 -2.93 -8.22
C LEU A 78 7.84 -3.50 -6.96
N PHE A 79 7.59 -4.78 -6.71
CA PHE A 79 7.89 -5.46 -5.46
C PHE A 79 8.89 -6.59 -5.70
N SER A 80 9.82 -6.78 -4.77
CA SER A 80 10.71 -7.95 -4.76
C SER A 80 10.04 -9.22 -4.22
N ALA A 81 8.86 -9.08 -3.62
CA ALA A 81 8.03 -10.18 -3.13
C ALA A 81 6.68 -10.19 -3.87
N GLU A 82 6.13 -11.38 -4.09
CA GLU A 82 4.85 -11.65 -4.76
C GLU A 82 3.70 -10.98 -3.99
N SER A 83 3.36 -9.74 -4.33
CA SER A 83 2.28 -9.00 -3.63
C SER A 83 1.62 -7.97 -4.54
N ILE A 84 1.33 -8.34 -5.78
CA ILE A 84 0.32 -7.60 -6.54
C ILE A 84 -1.00 -8.27 -6.26
N ASP A 85 -2.03 -7.49 -5.93
CA ASP A 85 -3.40 -7.98 -5.88
C ASP A 85 -3.73 -8.62 -7.23
N GLY A 86 -4.03 -9.92 -7.19
CA GLY A 86 -4.35 -10.70 -8.38
C GLY A 86 -5.46 -10.12 -9.19
N LEU A 87 -6.42 -9.48 -8.52
CA LEU A 87 -7.55 -8.87 -9.18
C LEU A 87 -7.12 -7.63 -9.96
N LEU A 88 -6.27 -6.76 -9.38
CA LEU A 88 -5.72 -5.61 -10.11
C LEU A 88 -4.91 -6.06 -11.34
N HIS A 89 -4.12 -7.12 -11.21
CA HIS A 89 -3.38 -7.67 -12.35
C HIS A 89 -4.31 -8.31 -13.39
N GLN A 90 -5.31 -9.09 -12.95
CA GLN A 90 -6.28 -9.75 -13.81
C GLN A 90 -7.10 -8.74 -14.62
N LEU A 91 -7.55 -7.66 -13.98
CA LEU A 91 -8.36 -6.62 -14.61
C LEU A 91 -7.51 -5.62 -15.41
N GLY A 92 -6.30 -5.31 -14.95
CA GLY A 92 -5.40 -4.35 -15.58
C GLY A 92 -4.52 -4.95 -16.70
N GLY A 93 -4.27 -6.26 -16.64
CA GLY A 93 -3.50 -7.04 -17.61
C GLY A 93 -2.11 -6.46 -17.92
N LEU A 94 -1.71 -6.60 -19.19
CA LEU A 94 -0.42 -6.12 -19.69
C LEU A 94 -0.23 -4.60 -19.54
N ARG A 95 -1.33 -3.83 -19.57
CA ARG A 95 -1.27 -2.37 -19.41
C ARG A 95 -0.85 -1.99 -18.00
N PHE A 96 -1.43 -2.64 -16.99
CA PHE A 96 -1.05 -2.39 -15.60
C PHE A 96 0.40 -2.79 -15.33
N ARG A 97 0.85 -3.90 -15.91
CA ARG A 97 2.27 -4.27 -15.86
C ARG A 97 3.17 -3.20 -16.49
N ALA A 98 2.77 -2.61 -17.63
CA ALA A 98 3.51 -1.54 -18.27
C ALA A 98 3.58 -0.28 -17.39
N GLU A 99 2.49 0.11 -16.73
CA GLU A 99 2.48 1.23 -15.78
C GLU A 99 3.44 0.99 -14.60
N CYS A 100 3.39 -0.20 -13.99
CA CYS A 100 4.33 -0.60 -12.95
C CYS A 100 5.79 -0.59 -13.46
N ASN A 101 6.02 -0.98 -14.71
CA ASN A 101 7.33 -0.96 -15.34
C ASN A 101 7.90 0.46 -15.48
N LEU A 102 7.06 1.46 -15.65
CA LEU A 102 7.47 2.86 -15.78
C LEU A 102 7.94 3.47 -14.47
N VAL A 103 7.49 2.95 -13.32
CA VAL A 103 7.92 3.42 -11.99
C VAL A 103 9.44 3.31 -11.84
N PRO A 104 10.15 4.38 -11.41
CA PRO A 104 11.60 4.34 -11.36
C PRO A 104 12.02 3.55 -10.10
N PRO A 105 13.29 3.13 -10.02
CA PRO A 105 13.82 2.68 -8.74
C PRO A 105 13.66 3.79 -7.68
N HIS A 106 13.32 3.38 -6.47
CA HIS A 106 13.20 4.28 -5.34
C HIS A 106 14.58 4.89 -5.01
N PRO A 107 14.68 6.16 -4.62
CA PRO A 107 15.96 6.79 -4.26
C PRO A 107 16.72 6.05 -3.16
N TRP A 108 15.97 5.46 -2.24
CA TRP A 108 16.51 4.66 -1.14
C TRP A 108 16.46 3.16 -1.41
N ALA A 109 16.29 2.73 -2.68
CA ALA A 109 16.30 1.32 -3.03
C ALA A 109 17.54 0.58 -2.50
N HIS A 110 18.66 1.30 -2.37
CA HIS A 110 19.90 0.75 -1.85
C HIS A 110 19.91 0.49 -0.35
N ALA A 111 19.13 1.26 0.41
CA ALA A 111 19.10 1.13 1.85
C ALA A 111 18.34 -0.13 2.31
N TYR A 112 17.56 -0.75 1.42
CA TYR A 112 16.77 -1.95 1.69
C TYR A 112 17.49 -3.22 1.24
N LEU A 113 17.92 -4.02 2.21
CA LEU A 113 18.36 -5.39 1.98
C LEU A 113 17.13 -6.29 1.80
N ASN A 114 17.02 -6.92 0.62
CA ASN A 114 15.94 -7.87 0.36
C ASN A 114 16.07 -9.07 1.31
N GLN A 115 15.05 -9.33 2.12
CA GLN A 115 15.00 -10.45 3.07
C GLN A 115 15.24 -11.81 2.41
N GLN A 116 14.80 -11.96 1.16
CA GLN A 116 15.03 -13.19 0.39
C GLN A 116 16.53 -13.46 0.15
N CYS A 117 17.39 -12.44 0.17
CA CYS A 117 18.83 -12.62 0.05
C CYS A 117 19.43 -13.24 1.33
N ARG A 118 18.93 -12.90 2.53
CA ARG A 118 19.43 -13.49 3.79
C ARG A 118 19.17 -15.00 3.85
N GLN A 119 17.99 -15.47 3.45
CA GLN A 119 17.67 -16.90 3.48
C GLN A 119 18.49 -17.72 2.47
N LYS A 120 18.83 -17.16 1.30
CA LYS A 120 19.72 -17.81 0.34
C LYS A 120 21.15 -17.93 0.86
N ALA A 121 21.64 -16.94 1.60
CA ALA A 121 22.94 -17.02 2.25
C ALA A 121 22.96 -18.10 3.34
N ALA A 122 21.92 -18.15 4.19
CA ALA A 122 21.79 -19.17 5.22
C ALA A 122 21.70 -20.61 4.66
N ALA A 123 20.89 -20.84 3.62
CA ALA A 123 20.71 -22.15 3.02
C ALA A 123 21.95 -22.69 2.27
N ASN A 124 22.87 -21.82 1.86
CA ASN A 124 24.11 -22.22 1.19
C ASN A 124 25.25 -22.57 2.16
N ASN A 125 25.24 -22.04 3.39
CA ASN A 125 26.28 -22.32 4.38
C ASN A 125 26.29 -23.78 4.85
N ASP A 126 25.17 -24.50 4.77
CA ASP A 126 25.10 -25.91 5.19
C ASP A 126 25.75 -26.88 4.19
N ARG A 127 26.11 -26.44 2.98
CA ARG A 127 26.53 -27.38 1.91
C ARG A 127 28.02 -27.48 1.63
N ASN A 128 28.87 -26.52 2.04
CA ASN A 128 30.30 -26.57 1.73
C ASN A 128 31.15 -25.88 2.82
N ALA A 129 31.54 -26.62 3.87
CA ALA A 129 32.39 -26.11 4.94
C ALA A 129 33.87 -25.89 4.56
N ASN A 130 34.27 -26.17 3.32
CA ASN A 130 35.69 -26.20 2.91
C ASN A 130 36.10 -25.14 1.88
N ASP A 131 35.20 -24.26 1.46
CA ASP A 131 35.51 -23.23 0.45
C ASP A 131 35.38 -21.84 1.08
N THR A 132 36.50 -21.33 1.62
CA THR A 132 36.66 -19.97 2.18
C THR A 132 36.64 -18.92 1.06
N VAL A 133 35.58 -18.91 0.26
CA VAL A 133 35.31 -17.86 -0.73
C VAL A 133 34.73 -16.67 0.02
N GLU A 134 35.34 -15.50 -0.14
CA GLU A 134 34.93 -14.22 0.44
C GLU A 134 33.43 -13.91 0.21
N VAL A 135 32.56 -14.33 1.14
CA VAL A 135 31.11 -14.05 1.14
C VAL A 135 30.81 -12.55 1.35
N SER A 136 31.81 -11.75 1.72
CA SER A 136 31.69 -10.31 1.96
C SER A 136 31.32 -9.47 0.72
N ASN A 137 31.52 -9.98 -0.50
CA ASN A 137 31.33 -9.17 -1.71
C ASN A 137 29.96 -9.33 -2.40
N ILE A 138 29.18 -10.39 -2.12
CA ILE A 138 27.89 -10.62 -2.80
C ILE A 138 26.70 -10.10 -1.96
N VAL A 139 26.83 -10.08 -0.64
CA VAL A 139 25.73 -9.69 0.28
C VAL A 139 25.47 -8.18 0.28
N ASN A 140 26.41 -7.38 -0.24
CA ASN A 140 26.36 -5.92 -0.16
C ASN A 140 26.03 -5.21 -1.47
N SER A 141 25.60 -5.90 -2.53
CA SER A 141 25.06 -5.19 -3.69
C SER A 141 23.59 -4.88 -3.44
N PRO A 142 23.24 -3.65 -3.00
CA PRO A 142 21.85 -3.20 -3.00
C PRO A 142 21.20 -3.52 -4.34
N ASN A 143 19.95 -3.98 -4.35
CA ASN A 143 19.23 -4.15 -5.62
C ASN A 143 18.86 -2.75 -6.13
N PRO A 144 19.58 -2.18 -7.11
CA PRO A 144 19.36 -0.79 -7.52
C PRO A 144 18.06 -0.63 -8.31
N LYS A 145 17.22 -1.67 -8.37
CA LYS A 145 16.00 -1.74 -9.15
C LYS A 145 14.73 -1.83 -8.30
N THR A 146 14.83 -1.80 -6.97
CA THR A 146 13.65 -1.80 -6.10
C THR A 146 12.86 -0.52 -6.32
N LYS A 147 11.58 -0.64 -6.70
CA LYS A 147 10.75 0.53 -7.05
C LYS A 147 9.88 1.02 -5.91
N CYS A 148 9.40 0.09 -5.07
CA CYS A 148 8.62 0.40 -3.88
C CYS A 148 9.15 -0.44 -2.71
N PRO A 149 10.13 0.09 -1.94
CA PRO A 149 10.61 -0.57 -0.74
C PRO A 149 9.57 -0.72 0.38
N VAL A 150 9.87 -1.57 1.37
CA VAL A 150 9.02 -1.77 2.56
C VAL A 150 8.81 -0.45 3.30
N GLY A 151 7.57 -0.12 3.68
CA GLY A 151 7.26 1.13 4.37
C GLY A 151 7.21 2.36 3.46
N THR A 152 7.28 2.19 2.14
CA THR A 152 7.15 3.29 1.17
C THR A 152 5.90 3.12 0.31
N ALA A 153 5.49 4.19 -0.36
CA ALA A 153 4.38 4.17 -1.31
C ALA A 153 4.76 4.85 -2.63
N VAL A 154 4.25 4.35 -3.74
CA VAL A 154 4.35 4.93 -5.09
C VAL A 154 2.98 4.91 -5.75
N SER A 155 2.76 5.73 -6.78
CA SER A 155 1.48 5.73 -7.49
C SER A 155 1.65 5.49 -8.98
N THR A 156 0.70 4.76 -9.56
CA THR A 156 0.54 4.59 -11.01
C THR A 156 -0.82 5.10 -11.45
N ALA A 157 -0.97 5.24 -12.76
CA ALA A 157 -2.28 5.31 -13.39
C ALA A 157 -3.13 4.08 -13.04
N ALA A 158 -4.45 4.29 -12.90
CA ALA A 158 -5.42 3.22 -12.98
C ALA A 158 -5.64 2.86 -14.45
N VAL A 159 -5.32 1.62 -14.82
CA VAL A 159 -5.42 1.13 -16.20
C VAL A 159 -6.13 -0.22 -16.23
N GLY A 160 -6.76 -0.51 -17.37
CA GLY A 160 -7.71 -1.62 -17.49
C GLY A 160 -9.14 -1.09 -17.37
N GLY A 161 -10.03 -1.50 -18.29
CA GLY A 161 -11.33 -0.84 -18.48
C GLY A 161 -12.17 -0.72 -17.21
N GLU A 162 -12.18 -1.77 -16.39
CA GLU A 162 -12.94 -1.83 -15.14
C GLU A 162 -12.30 -1.01 -14.00
N ILE A 163 -10.98 -1.10 -13.82
CA ILE A 163 -10.29 -0.32 -12.77
C ILE A 163 -10.38 1.17 -13.10
N GLN A 164 -10.11 1.53 -14.36
CA GLN A 164 -10.10 2.91 -14.82
C GLN A 164 -11.49 3.57 -14.79
N SER A 165 -12.59 2.81 -14.79
CA SER A 165 -13.94 3.37 -14.65
C SER A 165 -14.28 3.77 -13.21
N HIS A 166 -13.51 3.32 -12.22
CA HIS A 166 -13.78 3.56 -10.80
C HIS A 166 -12.67 4.35 -10.09
N TYR A 167 -11.45 4.28 -10.59
CA TYR A 167 -10.28 4.86 -9.96
C TYR A 167 -9.48 5.69 -10.95
N ASP A 168 -8.96 6.83 -10.50
CA ASP A 168 -8.03 7.64 -11.30
C ASP A 168 -6.61 7.09 -11.24
N ARG A 169 -6.23 6.58 -10.07
CA ARG A 169 -4.86 6.17 -9.71
C ARG A 169 -4.88 4.98 -8.77
N ILE A 170 -3.80 4.22 -8.79
CA ILE A 170 -3.50 3.17 -7.82
C ILE A 170 -2.29 3.60 -6.99
N ILE A 171 -2.39 3.45 -5.67
CA ILE A 171 -1.28 3.67 -4.75
C ILE A 171 -0.79 2.30 -4.30
N HIS A 172 0.50 2.06 -4.50
CA HIS A 172 1.20 0.83 -4.22
C HIS A 172 2.07 1.03 -2.99
N THR A 173 1.89 0.20 -1.98
CA THR A 173 2.71 0.21 -0.76
C THR A 173 3.14 -1.21 -0.39
N VAL A 174 4.27 -1.36 0.30
CA VAL A 174 4.76 -2.67 0.76
C VAL A 174 4.80 -2.73 2.28
N PRO A 175 3.80 -3.38 2.90
CA PRO A 175 3.86 -3.69 4.33
C PRO A 175 5.03 -4.66 4.65
N PRO A 176 5.67 -4.54 5.83
CA PRO A 176 6.62 -5.54 6.32
C PRO A 176 5.91 -6.86 6.66
N PHE A 177 6.67 -7.93 6.87
CA PHE A 177 6.15 -9.10 7.60
C PHE A 177 6.30 -8.84 9.11
N TYR A 178 5.29 -9.19 9.90
CA TYR A 178 5.26 -8.86 11.33
C TYR A 178 6.46 -9.43 12.11
N ASN A 179 6.69 -10.74 11.98
CA ASN A 179 7.76 -11.46 12.69
C ASN A 179 9.13 -11.35 12.01
N TYR A 180 9.17 -10.75 10.82
CA TYR A 180 10.38 -10.65 10.02
C TYR A 180 10.37 -9.25 9.38
N PRO A 181 10.74 -8.19 10.11
CA PRO A 181 11.00 -6.90 9.47
C PRO A 181 12.26 -6.98 8.59
N PRO A 182 12.38 -6.15 7.54
CA PRO A 182 13.59 -6.10 6.74
C PRO A 182 14.77 -5.72 7.64
N SER A 183 15.92 -6.37 7.43
CA SER A 183 17.15 -5.98 8.12
C SER A 183 17.49 -4.56 7.71
N MET A 184 17.34 -3.63 8.64
CA MET A 184 17.61 -2.22 8.38
C MET A 184 19.10 -2.03 8.26
N THR A 185 19.52 -1.36 7.18
CA THR A 185 20.82 -0.70 7.18
C THR A 185 20.80 0.42 8.22
N GLU A 186 21.96 0.78 8.77
CA GLU A 186 22.08 1.93 9.68
C GLU A 186 21.50 3.23 9.06
N GLU A 187 21.57 3.35 7.74
CA GLU A 187 20.94 4.44 6.99
C GLU A 187 19.41 4.47 7.17
N LEU A 188 18.76 3.30 7.15
CA LEU A 188 17.31 3.20 7.28
C LEU A 188 16.84 3.45 8.71
N LYS A 189 17.59 2.96 9.71
CA LYS A 189 17.34 3.28 11.13
C LYS A 189 17.40 4.79 11.35
N ARG A 190 18.41 5.46 10.77
CA ARG A 190 18.56 6.92 10.83
C ARG A 190 17.41 7.66 10.14
N LEU A 191 16.94 7.16 9.00
CA LEU A 191 15.82 7.78 8.27
C LEU A 191 14.47 7.59 8.96
N SER A 192 14.25 6.46 9.63
CA SER A 192 13.02 6.18 10.36
C SER A 192 12.98 6.82 11.74
N GLY A 193 14.13 7.20 12.31
CA GLY A 193 14.23 7.73 13.67
C GLY A 193 13.97 6.68 14.75
N ILE A 194 14.06 5.39 14.39
CA ILE A 194 13.89 4.28 15.33
C ILE A 194 15.27 3.92 15.89
N GLU A 195 15.46 4.17 17.18
CA GLU A 195 16.61 3.66 17.93
C GLU A 195 16.29 2.22 18.34
N ILE A 196 16.84 1.24 17.61
CA ILE A 196 16.78 -0.17 17.99
C ILE A 196 18.00 -0.45 18.86
N GLY A 197 17.80 -1.08 20.02
CA GLY A 197 18.90 -1.48 20.89
C GLY A 197 19.87 -2.42 20.18
N GLU A 198 21.11 -2.53 20.68
CA GLU A 198 22.07 -3.50 20.14
C GLU A 198 21.61 -4.96 20.36
N ASN A 199 20.69 -5.18 21.29
CA ASN A 199 20.03 -6.46 21.49
C ASN A 199 18.76 -6.48 20.63
N GLU A 200 18.78 -7.24 19.54
CA GLU A 200 17.60 -7.50 18.70
C GLU A 200 16.61 -8.42 19.46
N ASP A 201 16.02 -7.90 20.53
CA ASP A 201 14.96 -8.60 21.25
C ASP A 201 13.70 -8.67 20.36
N GLU A 202 12.88 -9.71 20.54
CA GLU A 202 11.70 -9.95 19.69
C GLU A 202 10.71 -8.76 19.69
N GLU A 203 10.62 -8.07 20.83
CA GLU A 203 9.80 -6.87 21.00
C GLU A 203 10.26 -5.71 20.09
N ASP A 204 11.58 -5.52 19.96
CA ASP A 204 12.16 -4.50 19.08
C ASP A 204 11.85 -4.79 17.61
N LEU A 205 11.85 -6.07 17.22
CA LEU A 205 11.49 -6.49 15.85
C LEU A 205 10.01 -6.21 15.55
N HIS A 206 9.11 -6.51 16.50
CA HIS A 206 7.69 -6.20 16.34
C HIS A 206 7.46 -4.68 16.26
N GLN A 207 8.16 -3.90 17.08
CA GLN A 207 8.07 -2.45 17.05
C GLN A 207 8.56 -1.87 15.73
N LEU A 208 9.65 -2.41 15.19
CA LEU A 208 10.15 -2.05 13.86
C LEU A 208 9.13 -2.36 12.77
N SER A 209 8.50 -3.53 12.81
CA SER A 209 7.43 -3.92 11.90
C SER A 209 6.24 -2.96 12.00
N LYS A 210 5.80 -2.61 13.22
CA LYS A 210 4.73 -1.63 13.44
C LYS A 210 5.08 -0.28 12.81
N GLU A 211 6.29 0.24 13.04
CA GLU A 211 6.69 1.54 12.49
C GLU A 211 6.80 1.56 10.95
N LEU A 212 7.27 0.46 10.35
CA LEU A 212 7.26 0.29 8.91
C LEU A 212 5.83 0.21 8.33
N LEU A 213 4.91 -0.44 9.03
CA LEU A 213 3.49 -0.45 8.65
C LEU A 213 2.87 0.95 8.78
N ARG A 214 3.19 1.69 9.85
CA ARG A 214 2.79 3.10 10.02
C ARG A 214 3.32 3.95 8.87
N SER A 215 4.57 3.73 8.45
CA SER A 215 5.16 4.39 7.29
C SER A 215 4.37 4.14 6.01
N CYS A 216 3.87 2.91 5.79
CA CYS A 216 3.01 2.60 4.63
C CYS A 216 1.77 3.50 4.57
N TYR A 217 1.07 3.69 5.70
CA TYR A 217 -0.10 4.57 5.76
C TYR A 217 0.28 6.03 5.50
N ARG A 218 1.29 6.55 6.21
CA ARG A 218 1.76 7.95 6.05
C ARG A 218 2.16 8.25 4.62
N GLN A 219 2.97 7.39 4.01
CA GLN A 219 3.43 7.57 2.64
C GLN A 219 2.26 7.46 1.65
N SER A 220 1.32 6.55 1.88
CA SER A 220 0.14 6.42 1.01
C SER A 220 -0.76 7.65 1.09
N PHE A 221 -1.02 8.18 2.29
CA PHE A 221 -1.80 9.41 2.47
C PHE A 221 -1.06 10.62 1.88
N HIS A 222 0.26 10.68 2.03
CA HIS A 222 1.07 11.73 1.41
C HIS A 222 0.99 11.67 -0.12
N VAL A 223 1.08 10.48 -0.73
CA VAL A 223 0.93 10.30 -2.18
C VAL A 223 -0.49 10.62 -2.66
N ALA A 224 -1.52 10.34 -1.85
CA ALA A 224 -2.92 10.60 -2.19
C ALA A 224 -3.29 12.09 -2.09
N PHE A 225 -2.86 12.76 -1.03
CA PHE A 225 -3.37 14.07 -0.61
C PHE A 225 -2.29 15.17 -0.58
N GLY A 226 -1.03 14.83 -0.82
CA GLY A 226 0.08 15.79 -0.85
C GLY A 226 -0.12 16.83 -1.95
N SER A 227 -0.01 18.11 -1.59
CA SER A 227 -0.03 19.20 -2.57
C SER A 227 1.22 19.12 -3.44
N ASN A 228 1.04 19.03 -4.76
CA ASN A 228 2.07 19.00 -5.81
C ASN A 228 3.00 20.26 -5.85
N ASN A 229 3.06 21.06 -4.80
CA ASN A 229 3.47 22.46 -4.90
C ASN A 229 4.97 22.67 -5.06
N ASN A 230 5.87 21.71 -4.78
CA ASN A 230 7.29 21.82 -5.14
C ASN A 230 8.15 20.60 -4.80
N ASP A 231 7.62 19.58 -4.12
CA ASP A 231 8.39 18.37 -3.92
C ASP A 231 8.55 17.66 -5.25
N GLN A 232 9.81 17.43 -5.64
CA GLN A 232 10.26 16.59 -6.74
C GLN A 232 9.87 15.11 -6.50
N SER A 233 8.63 14.85 -6.10
CA SER A 233 8.09 13.56 -5.72
C SER A 233 7.86 12.71 -6.96
N TYR A 234 8.96 12.33 -7.62
CA TYR A 234 9.05 11.19 -8.53
C TYR A 234 7.86 11.05 -9.49
N SER A 235 7.36 12.19 -9.97
CA SER A 235 6.24 12.27 -10.90
C SER A 235 6.74 11.69 -12.21
N LEU A 236 6.45 10.40 -12.35
CA LEU A 236 6.68 9.55 -13.51
C LEU A 236 6.06 10.06 -14.81
N LEU A 237 5.27 11.12 -14.73
CA LEU A 237 4.47 11.64 -15.82
C LEU A 237 5.27 12.51 -16.80
N ASN A 238 6.54 12.82 -16.52
CA ASN A 238 7.43 13.51 -17.46
C ASN A 238 8.26 12.59 -18.35
N ASN A 239 7.84 11.33 -18.54
CA ASN A 239 8.51 10.45 -19.48
C ASN A 239 7.98 10.70 -20.91
N PRO A 240 8.74 11.35 -21.83
CA PRO A 240 8.21 11.80 -23.12
C PRO A 240 7.68 10.65 -24.00
N ILE A 241 8.13 9.41 -23.75
CA ILE A 241 7.72 8.22 -24.49
C ILE A 241 6.24 7.87 -24.26
N THR A 242 5.69 8.12 -23.07
CA THR A 242 4.28 7.78 -22.76
C THR A 242 3.32 8.71 -23.50
N SER A 243 3.71 9.96 -23.74
CA SER A 243 2.96 10.91 -24.55
C SER A 243 2.93 10.51 -26.03
N PHE A 244 4.02 9.90 -26.53
CA PHE A 244 4.13 9.46 -27.93
C PHE A 244 3.26 8.23 -28.24
N LEU A 245 3.12 7.29 -27.30
CA LEU A 245 2.33 6.07 -27.50
C LEU A 245 0.81 6.28 -27.40
N GLY A 246 0.33 7.50 -27.21
CA GLY A 246 -1.11 7.78 -27.09
C GLY A 246 -1.77 7.14 -25.86
N MET A 247 -0.99 6.52 -24.97
CA MET A 247 -1.47 5.94 -23.71
C MET A 247 -1.69 6.99 -22.62
N GLY A 248 -1.29 8.25 -22.88
CA GLY A 248 -1.21 9.30 -21.86
C GLY A 248 -2.06 10.54 -22.11
N LYS A 249 -3.19 10.48 -22.82
CA LYS A 249 -4.21 11.56 -22.69
C LYS A 249 -4.98 11.37 -21.39
N TYR A 250 -4.26 11.29 -20.27
CA TYR A 250 -4.82 11.72 -19.01
C TYR A 250 -5.25 13.16 -19.26
N ARG A 251 -6.56 13.39 -19.35
CA ARG A 251 -7.10 14.73 -19.26
C ARG A 251 -6.76 15.21 -17.85
N HIS A 252 -5.54 15.71 -17.68
CA HIS A 252 -5.27 16.78 -16.74
C HIS A 252 -6.08 17.96 -17.25
N ASN A 253 -7.40 17.90 -17.00
CA ASN A 253 -8.16 19.11 -16.81
C ASN A 253 -7.47 19.77 -15.60
N ASN A 254 -6.49 20.64 -15.86
CA ASN A 254 -5.79 21.44 -14.86
C ASN A 254 -6.74 22.39 -14.09
N GLN A 255 -8.04 22.33 -14.38
CA GLN A 255 -9.13 22.99 -13.68
C GLN A 255 -10.15 22.01 -13.10
N GLN A 256 -9.89 20.70 -13.07
CA GLN A 256 -10.68 19.78 -12.28
C GLN A 256 -10.38 20.10 -10.83
N SER A 257 -11.22 21.00 -10.34
CA SER A 257 -11.25 21.56 -9.01
C SER A 257 -10.81 20.55 -7.97
N ARG A 258 -9.93 20.97 -7.08
CA ARG A 258 -9.48 20.22 -5.88
C ARG A 258 -10.61 19.80 -4.93
N HIS A 259 -11.88 19.89 -5.34
CA HIS A 259 -13.04 19.88 -4.46
C HIS A 259 -13.27 18.57 -3.70
N SER A 260 -12.83 17.41 -4.20
CA SER A 260 -12.88 16.19 -3.40
C SER A 260 -11.79 15.20 -3.80
N GLN A 261 -10.99 14.73 -2.84
CA GLN A 261 -10.09 13.60 -3.01
C GLN A 261 -10.53 12.46 -2.08
N ARG A 262 -10.63 11.25 -2.63
CA ARG A 262 -11.09 10.07 -1.88
C ARG A 262 -10.11 8.92 -2.09
N MET A 263 -9.74 8.25 -1.02
CA MET A 263 -8.84 7.10 -1.05
C MET A 263 -9.53 5.89 -0.43
N ALA A 264 -9.53 4.77 -1.16
CA ALA A 264 -9.92 3.47 -0.67
C ALA A 264 -8.69 2.75 -0.08
N VAL A 265 -8.81 2.21 1.13
CA VAL A 265 -7.68 1.63 1.86
C VAL A 265 -8.06 0.26 2.44
N PRO A 266 -7.34 -0.82 2.08
CA PRO A 266 -7.47 -2.10 2.79
C PRO A 266 -6.80 -2.01 4.18
N LEU A 267 -7.11 -2.96 5.06
CA LEU A 267 -6.34 -3.14 6.29
C LEU A 267 -4.93 -3.69 5.95
N LEU A 268 -3.94 -2.80 5.88
CA LEU A 268 -2.56 -3.16 5.56
C LEU A 268 -1.93 -4.03 6.67
N GLY A 269 -1.08 -4.99 6.27
CA GLY A 269 -0.34 -5.86 7.21
C GLY A 269 -1.14 -7.08 7.69
N ALA A 270 -2.46 -7.04 7.70
CA ALA A 270 -3.28 -8.21 8.01
C ALA A 270 -3.18 -9.29 6.91
N GLY A 271 -3.45 -10.55 7.26
CA GLY A 271 -3.42 -11.68 6.32
C GLY A 271 -1.99 -12.16 6.03
N CYS A 272 -1.54 -12.10 4.79
CA CYS A 272 -0.25 -12.69 4.35
C CYS A 272 1.02 -12.06 4.91
N ARG A 273 0.89 -10.97 5.67
CA ARG A 273 2.02 -10.30 6.32
C ARG A 273 2.10 -10.62 7.81
N ASP A 274 1.21 -11.49 8.28
CA ASP A 274 1.16 -12.05 9.63
C ASP A 274 1.03 -11.01 10.75
N PHE A 275 0.58 -9.77 10.47
CA PHE A 275 0.23 -8.88 11.58
C PHE A 275 -0.98 -9.45 12.32
N PRO A 276 -0.93 -9.54 13.66
CA PRO A 276 -2.12 -9.69 14.47
C PRO A 276 -3.13 -8.62 14.07
N LYS A 277 -4.39 -9.03 13.93
CA LYS A 277 -5.42 -8.17 13.34
C LYS A 277 -5.64 -6.90 14.16
N ASP A 278 -5.67 -7.06 15.48
CA ASP A 278 -5.74 -6.00 16.48
C ASP A 278 -4.57 -5.01 16.33
N VAL A 279 -3.34 -5.51 16.15
CA VAL A 279 -2.17 -4.64 15.90
C VAL A 279 -2.28 -3.89 14.57
N ALA A 280 -2.78 -4.53 13.51
CA ALA A 280 -2.99 -3.86 12.23
C ALA A 280 -4.08 -2.76 12.31
N LEU A 281 -5.15 -3.01 13.06
CA LEU A 281 -6.22 -2.04 13.35
C LEU A 281 -5.69 -0.87 14.18
N GLU A 282 -4.91 -1.14 15.22
CA GLU A 282 -4.23 -0.14 16.06
C GLU A 282 -3.39 0.81 15.19
N VAL A 283 -2.53 0.26 14.32
CA VAL A 283 -1.67 1.04 13.42
C VAL A 283 -2.49 1.85 12.42
N ALA A 284 -3.55 1.25 11.84
CA ALA A 284 -4.44 1.95 10.92
C ALA A 284 -5.17 3.13 11.60
N ALA A 285 -5.65 2.92 12.83
CA ALA A 285 -6.33 3.94 13.61
C ALA A 285 -5.39 5.11 13.93
N LEU A 286 -4.20 4.81 14.44
CA LEU A 286 -3.20 5.80 14.82
C LEU A 286 -2.81 6.70 13.66
N GLU A 287 -2.49 6.13 12.50
CA GLU A 287 -2.07 6.93 11.34
C GLU A 287 -3.22 7.69 10.69
N SER A 288 -4.44 7.15 10.74
CA SER A 288 -5.64 7.85 10.28
C SER A 288 -5.95 9.05 11.16
N ALA A 289 -5.93 8.88 12.49
CA ALA A 289 -6.12 9.96 13.45
C ALA A 289 -5.03 11.03 13.31
N SER A 290 -3.76 10.63 13.23
CA SER A 290 -2.63 11.53 12.98
C SER A 290 -2.82 12.36 11.70
N TRP A 291 -3.26 11.72 10.61
CA TRP A 291 -3.57 12.40 9.36
C TRP A 291 -4.75 13.37 9.49
N LEU A 292 -5.84 12.99 10.14
CA LEU A 292 -7.01 13.86 10.39
C LEU A 292 -6.61 15.12 11.16
N LEU A 293 -5.78 14.95 12.17
CA LEU A 293 -5.33 16.00 13.09
C LEU A 293 -4.15 16.83 12.55
N SER A 294 -3.60 16.48 11.38
CA SER A 294 -2.57 17.32 10.74
C SER A 294 -3.22 18.58 10.16
N GLU A 295 -2.74 19.75 10.56
CA GLU A 295 -3.27 21.01 10.05
C GLU A 295 -2.99 21.14 8.55
N PRO A 296 -3.98 21.57 7.75
CA PRO A 296 -3.69 21.97 6.38
C PRO A 296 -2.72 23.15 6.42
N LYS A 297 -1.67 23.13 5.59
CA LYS A 297 -0.82 24.31 5.40
C LYS A 297 -1.69 25.43 4.89
N GLU A 298 -1.88 26.48 5.69
CA GLU A 298 -2.65 27.67 5.35
C GLU A 298 -1.97 28.46 4.22
N GLU A 299 -2.05 27.98 2.98
CA GLU A 299 -1.57 28.72 1.82
C GLU A 299 -2.75 29.08 0.91
N ASP A 300 -3.15 30.35 1.04
CA ASP A 300 -3.91 31.20 0.12
C ASP A 300 -5.26 30.69 -0.42
N HIS A 301 -6.33 31.22 0.21
CA HIS A 301 -7.62 31.61 -0.39
C HIS A 301 -8.41 30.61 -1.26
N ALA A 302 -8.09 29.32 -1.24
CA ALA A 302 -8.73 28.33 -2.10
C ALA A 302 -9.87 27.55 -1.40
N THR A 303 -11.02 27.56 -2.07
CA THR A 303 -12.21 26.72 -1.93
C THR A 303 -12.12 25.45 -1.07
N GLU A 304 -13.17 25.21 -0.27
CA GLU A 304 -13.40 23.98 0.50
C GLU A 304 -13.07 22.73 -0.35
N SER A 305 -12.15 21.92 0.17
CA SER A 305 -11.72 20.65 -0.42
C SER A 305 -12.05 19.54 0.57
N GLU A 306 -12.78 18.54 0.11
CA GLU A 306 -13.17 17.37 0.89
C GLU A 306 -12.09 16.28 0.72
N LEU A 307 -11.50 15.82 1.82
CA LEU A 307 -10.55 14.71 1.79
C LEU A 307 -11.15 13.51 2.54
N VAL A 308 -11.22 12.35 1.90
CA VAL A 308 -11.85 11.16 2.48
C VAL A 308 -10.92 9.95 2.43
N VAL A 309 -10.74 9.29 3.57
CA VAL A 309 -10.16 7.94 3.66
C VAL A 309 -11.25 6.94 3.98
N ALA A 310 -11.44 5.96 3.10
CA ALA A 310 -12.45 4.91 3.25
C ALA A 310 -11.76 3.55 3.43
N PHE A 311 -11.95 2.94 4.61
CA PHE A 311 -11.44 1.59 4.88
C PHE A 311 -12.46 0.57 4.41
N GLY A 312 -12.02 -0.39 3.59
CA GLY A 312 -12.84 -1.56 3.30
C GLY A 312 -12.38 -2.76 4.11
N LEU A 313 -13.25 -3.13 5.04
CA LEU A 313 -13.06 -4.21 5.99
C LEU A 313 -14.13 -5.26 5.72
N LEU A 314 -13.77 -6.53 5.93
CA LEU A 314 -14.68 -7.62 5.66
C LEU A 314 -15.73 -7.79 6.76
N GLU A 315 -15.35 -7.61 8.01
CA GLU A 315 -16.23 -7.84 9.16
C GLU A 315 -16.69 -6.50 9.74
N SER A 316 -17.95 -6.43 10.18
CA SER A 316 -18.53 -5.23 10.81
C SER A 316 -17.84 -4.85 12.10
N GLU A 317 -17.44 -5.85 12.87
CA GLU A 317 -16.81 -5.68 14.17
C GLU A 317 -15.43 -5.03 14.01
N ASP A 318 -14.69 -5.40 12.96
CA ASP A 318 -13.40 -4.79 12.64
C ASP A 318 -13.57 -3.33 12.21
N ALA A 319 -14.66 -3.00 11.49
CA ALA A 319 -14.99 -1.63 11.09
C ALA A 319 -15.38 -0.75 12.27
N GLU A 320 -16.19 -1.27 13.19
CA GLU A 320 -16.55 -0.60 14.44
C GLU A 320 -15.35 -0.44 15.36
N ALA A 321 -14.49 -1.46 15.47
CA ALA A 321 -13.25 -1.37 16.24
C ALA A 321 -12.32 -0.28 15.71
N LEU A 322 -12.07 -0.25 14.39
CA LEU A 322 -11.26 0.80 13.76
C LEU A 322 -11.85 2.19 14.01
N ALA A 323 -13.17 2.32 13.87
CA ALA A 323 -13.90 3.56 14.08
C ALA A 323 -13.70 4.11 15.49
N ASN A 324 -14.00 3.28 16.49
CA ASN A 324 -13.88 3.65 17.89
C ASN A 324 -12.45 4.02 18.26
N SER A 325 -11.46 3.27 17.78
CA SER A 325 -10.04 3.58 18.04
C SER A 325 -9.60 4.91 17.43
N ILE A 326 -10.09 5.29 16.24
CA ILE A 326 -9.79 6.60 15.65
C ILE A 326 -10.39 7.72 16.50
N GLU A 327 -11.67 7.58 16.91
CA GLU A 327 -12.37 8.57 17.72
C GLU A 327 -11.72 8.75 19.10
N GLU A 328 -11.33 7.66 19.76
CA GLU A 328 -10.66 7.68 21.06
C GLU A 328 -9.32 8.44 20.97
N ILE A 329 -8.49 8.16 19.96
CA ILE A 329 -7.20 8.84 19.78
C ILE A 329 -7.39 10.34 19.55
N ILE A 330 -8.43 10.74 18.79
CA ILE A 330 -8.76 12.15 18.56
C ILE A 330 -9.16 12.82 19.89
N GLN A 331 -10.08 12.19 20.64
CA GLN A 331 -10.55 12.73 21.93
C GLN A 331 -9.42 12.88 22.96
N LEU A 332 -8.52 11.89 23.04
CA LEU A 332 -7.37 11.94 23.94
C LEU A 332 -6.42 13.10 23.60
N ARG A 333 -6.23 13.39 22.32
CA ARG A 333 -5.38 14.51 21.89
C ARG A 333 -6.04 15.86 22.17
N ASP A 334 -7.34 15.99 21.91
CA ASP A 334 -8.08 17.22 22.20
C ASP A 334 -8.01 17.55 23.70
N ALA A 335 -8.21 16.55 24.56
CA ALA A 335 -8.06 16.69 26.02
C ALA A 335 -6.65 17.11 26.45
N ALA A 336 -5.60 16.59 25.81
CA ALA A 336 -4.22 16.95 26.12
C ALA A 336 -3.84 18.38 25.69
N THR A 337 -4.60 19.01 24.79
CA THR A 337 -4.35 20.40 24.34
C THR A 337 -5.07 21.47 25.17
N THR A 338 -5.98 21.07 26.06
CA THR A 338 -6.74 21.99 26.91
C THR A 338 -6.10 22.32 28.26
N ASP A 339 -5.05 21.57 28.64
CA ASP A 339 -4.29 21.75 29.89
C ASP A 339 -3.07 22.67 29.72
#